data_AF-H5SAK3-F1
#
_entry.id   AF-H5SAK3-F1
#
_cell.length_a   1.000
_cell.length_b   1.000
_cell.length_c   1.000
_cell.angle_alpha   90.00
_cell.angle_beta   90.00
_cell.angle_gamma   90.00
#
_symmetry.space_group_name_H-M   'P 1'
#
loop_
_entity.id
_entity.type
_entity.pdbx_description
1 polymer ?
#
loop_
_entity_poly.entity_id
_entity_poly.type
_entity_poly.pdbx_seq_one_letter_code
_entity_poly.pdbx_strand_id
1 'polypeptide(L)'
;MSEQRFSLGTQPEVIIEGLVGDLRIEGYEGEETILEGDVLANAETLENRLRVEGLVGDMALRLPFQAHITLEGVTGDVSVRDIQGKVQIEGLTGEVELSNVKHATIEGMAGGRSFAQDVAGAVRNGLRRSFPFSFGGRARAAKSPASNAATAAPGAPLEAERLAILRMLQEKKISAEEAEQLLQALGEG
;
A
#
# COMPACT_ATOMS: atom_id res chain seq x y z
N MET A 1 -14.27 -22.81 5.70
CA MET A 1 -13.46 -22.62 4.47
C MET A 1 -14.35 -22.25 3.29
N SER A 2 -14.48 -20.96 3.07
CA SER A 2 -15.15 -20.37 1.90
C SER A 2 -14.05 -20.04 0.89
N GLU A 3 -14.13 -20.57 -0.31
CA GLU A 3 -13.24 -20.20 -1.42
C GLU A 3 -14.02 -19.31 -2.38
N GLN A 4 -13.49 -18.11 -2.65
CA GLN A 4 -14.00 -17.21 -3.67
C GLN A 4 -12.96 -17.04 -4.76
N ARG A 5 -13.40 -17.17 -6.01
CA ARG A 5 -12.57 -16.99 -7.20
C ARG A 5 -13.03 -15.76 -7.95
N PHE A 6 -12.10 -14.87 -8.25
CA PHE A 6 -12.33 -13.61 -8.94
C PHE A 6 -11.48 -13.55 -10.20
N SER A 7 -12.09 -13.40 -11.37
CA SER A 7 -11.38 -13.27 -12.64
C SER A 7 -11.01 -11.81 -12.89
N LEU A 8 -10.03 -11.31 -12.12
CA LEU A 8 -9.60 -9.91 -12.16
C LEU A 8 -8.61 -9.63 -13.30
N GLY A 9 -8.01 -10.66 -13.91
CA GLY A 9 -7.03 -10.52 -14.99
C GLY A 9 -5.59 -10.64 -14.48
N THR A 10 -4.63 -10.16 -15.26
CA THR A 10 -3.19 -10.40 -15.03
C THR A 10 -2.58 -9.50 -13.95
N GLN A 11 -3.18 -8.33 -13.69
CA GLN A 11 -2.67 -7.31 -12.75
C GLN A 11 -3.79 -6.81 -11.82
N PRO A 12 -4.33 -7.67 -10.93
CA PRO A 12 -5.31 -7.26 -9.95
C PRO A 12 -4.72 -6.31 -8.91
N GLU A 13 -5.53 -5.36 -8.47
CA GLU A 13 -5.26 -4.50 -7.33
C GLU A 13 -5.98 -5.06 -6.10
N VAL A 14 -5.25 -5.58 -5.12
CA VAL A 14 -5.81 -6.14 -3.89
C VAL A 14 -5.52 -5.22 -2.72
N ILE A 15 -6.57 -4.80 -2.03
CA ILE A 15 -6.51 -3.93 -0.86
C ILE A 15 -7.11 -4.70 0.31
N ILE A 16 -6.32 -4.86 1.36
CA ILE A 16 -6.72 -5.57 2.58
C ILE A 16 -6.61 -4.61 3.74
N GLU A 17 -7.73 -4.34 4.40
CA GLU A 17 -7.82 -3.42 5.53
C GLU A 17 -8.30 -4.15 6.79
N GLY A 18 -7.57 -3.94 7.89
CA GLY A 18 -7.97 -4.45 9.20
C GLY A 18 -7.99 -5.98 9.26
N LEU A 19 -6.84 -6.60 9.03
CA LEU A 19 -6.67 -8.05 9.13
C LEU A 19 -6.17 -8.45 10.51
N VAL A 20 -6.81 -9.45 11.11
CA VAL A 20 -6.46 -10.03 12.41
C VAL A 20 -6.27 -11.54 12.24
N GLY A 21 -5.03 -11.99 12.12
CA GLY A 21 -4.66 -13.39 11.89
C GLY A 21 -3.48 -13.53 10.94
N ASP A 22 -3.21 -14.77 10.52
CA ASP A 22 -2.10 -15.07 9.63
C ASP A 22 -2.53 -14.92 8.16
N LEU A 23 -1.75 -14.18 7.37
CA LEU A 23 -2.01 -13.95 5.96
C LEU A 23 -0.93 -14.60 5.10
N ARG A 24 -1.35 -15.54 4.26
CA ARG A 24 -0.48 -16.17 3.27
C ARG A 24 -0.85 -15.70 1.87
N ILE A 25 0.10 -15.08 1.18
CA ILE A 25 -0.04 -14.65 -0.20
C ILE A 25 0.93 -15.45 -1.07
N GLU A 26 0.40 -16.08 -2.11
CA GLU A 26 1.16 -16.87 -3.07
C GLU A 26 0.91 -16.36 -4.49
N GLY A 27 2.00 -15.95 -5.14
CA GLY A 27 2.04 -15.62 -6.55
C GLY A 27 2.00 -16.89 -7.39
N TYR A 28 1.17 -16.91 -8.44
CA TYR A 28 1.16 -18.01 -9.41
C TYR A 28 0.99 -17.50 -10.85
N GLU A 29 1.21 -18.38 -11.83
CA GLU A 29 0.98 -18.09 -13.24
C GLU A 29 -0.52 -18.32 -13.55
N GLY A 30 -1.28 -17.23 -13.61
CA GLY A 30 -2.71 -17.26 -13.87
C GLY A 30 -3.30 -15.86 -14.03
N GLU A 31 -4.62 -15.79 -14.12
CA GLU A 31 -5.40 -14.54 -14.26
C GLU A 31 -6.63 -14.53 -13.33
N GLU A 32 -6.70 -15.52 -12.44
CA GLU A 32 -7.72 -15.64 -11.42
C GLU A 32 -7.13 -15.26 -10.05
N THR A 33 -7.95 -14.73 -9.18
CA THR A 33 -7.60 -14.46 -7.78
C THR A 33 -8.41 -15.39 -6.92
N ILE A 34 -7.75 -16.19 -6.10
CA ILE A 34 -8.40 -17.16 -5.22
C ILE A 34 -8.22 -16.68 -3.79
N LEU A 35 -9.31 -16.38 -3.13
CA LEU A 35 -9.35 -16.00 -1.72
C LEU A 35 -9.96 -17.16 -0.93
N GLU A 36 -9.15 -17.75 -0.05
CA GLU A 36 -9.54 -18.80 0.89
C GLU A 36 -9.56 -18.22 2.30
N GLY A 37 -10.74 -18.19 2.93
CA GLY A 37 -10.91 -17.64 4.28
C GLY A 37 -12.11 -18.25 4.99
N ASP A 38 -12.14 -18.11 6.32
CA ASP A 38 -13.20 -18.73 7.14
C ASP A 38 -14.37 -17.79 7.44
N VAL A 39 -14.09 -16.50 7.66
CA VAL A 39 -15.10 -15.48 8.01
C VAL A 39 -15.58 -14.75 6.75
N LEU A 40 -16.86 -14.33 6.75
CA LEU A 40 -17.48 -13.43 5.77
C LEU A 40 -16.75 -12.09 5.73
N ALA A 41 -15.60 -12.08 5.08
CA ALA A 41 -14.93 -10.89 4.62
C ALA A 41 -15.91 -10.08 3.78
N ASN A 42 -16.03 -8.79 4.02
CA ASN A 42 -16.68 -7.90 3.06
C ASN A 42 -15.69 -7.74 1.90
N ALA A 43 -15.68 -8.73 1.00
CA ALA A 43 -14.87 -8.75 -0.20
C ALA A 43 -15.67 -8.06 -1.31
N GLU A 44 -15.37 -6.79 -1.53
CA GLU A 44 -15.90 -6.01 -2.65
C GLU A 44 -15.00 -6.18 -3.87
N THR A 45 -15.58 -6.69 -4.94
CA THR A 45 -14.87 -6.90 -6.22
C THR A 45 -15.40 -5.91 -7.25
N LEU A 46 -14.50 -5.07 -7.77
CA LEU A 46 -14.79 -4.04 -8.75
C LEU A 46 -13.82 -4.17 -9.93
N GLU A 47 -14.27 -4.81 -11.01
CA GLU A 47 -13.53 -5.03 -12.27
C GLU A 47 -12.16 -5.69 -12.09
N ASN A 48 -11.13 -4.91 -11.73
CA ASN A 48 -9.74 -5.33 -11.52
C ASN A 48 -9.24 -5.01 -10.09
N ARG A 49 -10.14 -4.67 -9.18
CA ARG A 49 -9.84 -4.35 -7.78
C ARG A 49 -10.60 -5.24 -6.83
N LEU A 50 -9.90 -5.83 -5.87
CA LEU A 50 -10.45 -6.57 -4.75
C LEU A 50 -10.18 -5.80 -3.47
N ARG A 51 -11.24 -5.31 -2.83
CA ARG A 51 -11.16 -4.70 -1.51
C ARG A 51 -11.71 -5.66 -0.48
N VAL A 52 -10.97 -5.87 0.60
CA VAL A 52 -11.34 -6.81 1.64
C VAL A 52 -11.18 -6.15 3.00
N GLU A 53 -12.27 -6.09 3.76
CA GLU A 53 -12.31 -5.45 5.07
C GLU A 53 -12.75 -6.43 6.18
N GLY A 54 -12.19 -6.23 7.38
CA GLY A 54 -12.68 -6.87 8.61
C GLY A 54 -12.37 -8.36 8.69
N LEU A 55 -11.14 -8.72 8.36
CA LEU A 55 -10.70 -10.11 8.27
C LEU A 55 -10.25 -10.64 9.63
N VAL A 56 -10.77 -11.80 10.02
CA VAL A 56 -10.41 -12.46 11.28
C VAL A 56 -10.14 -13.94 11.02
N GLY A 57 -8.95 -14.40 11.42
CA GLY A 57 -8.48 -15.77 11.26
C GLY A 57 -7.47 -15.95 10.13
N ASP A 58 -7.12 -17.21 9.88
CA ASP A 58 -6.11 -17.58 8.88
C ASP A 58 -6.66 -17.45 7.46
N MET A 59 -5.89 -16.81 6.60
CA MET A 59 -6.27 -16.57 5.21
C MET A 59 -5.18 -16.94 4.23
N ALA A 60 -5.61 -17.52 3.11
CA ALA A 60 -4.75 -17.79 1.98
C ALA A 60 -5.27 -17.05 0.74
N LEU A 61 -4.38 -16.33 0.09
CA LEU A 61 -4.68 -15.56 -1.11
C LEU A 61 -3.72 -16.00 -2.21
N ARG A 62 -4.27 -16.51 -3.31
CA ARG A 62 -3.51 -16.77 -4.52
C ARG A 62 -3.77 -15.68 -5.54
N LEU A 63 -2.69 -15.06 -5.98
CA LEU A 63 -2.72 -13.94 -6.91
C LEU A 63 -1.80 -14.22 -8.10
N PRO A 64 -2.09 -13.65 -9.27
CA PRO A 64 -1.16 -13.69 -10.37
C PRO A 64 0.12 -12.91 -10.03
N PHE A 65 1.25 -13.32 -10.62
CA PHE A 65 2.55 -12.72 -10.32
C PHE A 65 2.60 -11.19 -10.44
N GLN A 66 1.85 -10.57 -11.36
CA GLN A 66 1.88 -9.11 -11.56
C GLN A 66 0.91 -8.33 -10.64
N ALA A 67 0.26 -8.99 -9.69
CA ALA A 67 -0.69 -8.36 -8.78
C ALA A 67 -0.07 -7.24 -7.92
N HIS A 68 -0.84 -6.17 -7.74
CA HIS A 68 -0.53 -5.11 -6.80
C HIS A 68 -1.25 -5.37 -5.48
N ILE A 69 -0.50 -5.41 -4.38
CA ILE A 69 -1.04 -5.75 -3.06
C ILE A 69 -0.80 -4.58 -2.13
N THR A 70 -1.86 -4.14 -1.47
CA THR A 70 -1.82 -3.12 -0.42
C THR A 70 -2.42 -3.72 0.84
N LEU A 71 -1.63 -3.78 1.89
CA LEU A 71 -2.03 -4.25 3.21
C LEU A 71 -2.05 -3.07 4.17
N GLU A 72 -3.15 -2.84 4.87
CA GLU A 72 -3.30 -1.79 5.86
C GLU A 72 -3.80 -2.37 7.19
N GLY A 73 -3.09 -2.09 8.28
CA GLY A 73 -3.53 -2.49 9.62
C GLY A 73 -3.58 -3.99 9.80
N VAL A 74 -2.48 -4.68 9.52
CA VAL A 74 -2.39 -6.15 9.64
C VAL A 74 -1.83 -6.54 11.01
N THR A 75 -2.56 -7.39 11.73
CA THR A 75 -2.18 -7.93 13.03
C THR A 75 -2.01 -9.44 12.93
N GLY A 76 -0.77 -9.92 12.94
CA GLY A 76 -0.42 -11.33 12.74
C GLY A 76 0.77 -11.49 11.79
N ASP A 77 1.05 -12.74 11.41
CA ASP A 77 2.19 -13.06 10.55
C ASP A 77 1.80 -12.99 9.07
N VAL A 78 2.66 -12.37 8.25
CA VAL A 78 2.41 -12.19 6.81
C VAL A 78 3.52 -12.87 6.02
N SER A 79 3.13 -13.82 5.17
CA SER A 79 4.04 -14.51 4.25
C SER A 79 3.65 -14.20 2.80
N VAL A 80 4.56 -13.57 2.05
CA VAL A 80 4.36 -13.27 0.63
C VAL A 80 5.41 -13.98 -0.21
N ARG A 81 4.97 -14.75 -1.22
CA ARG A 81 5.87 -15.53 -2.09
C ARG A 81 5.58 -15.30 -3.56
N ASP A 82 6.64 -15.22 -4.35
CA ASP A 82 6.62 -15.19 -5.82
C ASP A 82 5.87 -14.00 -6.46
N ILE A 83 5.75 -12.86 -5.77
CA ILE A 83 5.06 -11.68 -6.30
C ILE A 83 6.01 -10.76 -7.10
N GLN A 84 5.71 -10.57 -8.37
CA GLN A 84 6.43 -9.63 -9.26
C GLN A 84 5.87 -8.21 -9.27
N GLY A 85 4.64 -8.01 -8.79
CA GLY A 85 4.04 -6.69 -8.65
C GLY A 85 4.55 -5.91 -7.44
N LYS A 86 3.92 -4.75 -7.19
CA LYS A 86 4.19 -3.90 -6.03
C LYS A 86 3.45 -4.45 -4.82
N VAL A 87 4.18 -4.70 -3.73
CA VAL A 87 3.65 -5.02 -2.41
C VAL A 87 3.86 -3.81 -1.52
N GLN A 88 2.78 -3.25 -0.99
CA GLN A 88 2.80 -2.16 -0.02
C GLN A 88 2.16 -2.65 1.27
N ILE A 89 2.85 -2.46 2.38
CA ILE A 89 2.40 -2.87 3.70
C ILE A 89 2.48 -1.66 4.62
N GLU A 90 1.36 -1.28 5.21
CA GLU A 90 1.22 -0.17 6.12
C GLU A 90 0.65 -0.65 7.46
N GLY A 91 1.31 -0.32 8.57
CA GLY A 91 0.78 -0.60 9.90
C GLY A 91 0.69 -2.09 10.22
N LEU A 92 1.82 -2.80 10.15
CA LEU A 92 1.88 -4.24 10.43
C LEU A 92 2.41 -4.54 11.84
N THR A 93 1.72 -5.42 12.56
CA THR A 93 2.08 -5.92 13.89
C THR A 93 2.26 -7.44 13.85
N GLY A 94 3.50 -7.92 13.73
CA GLY A 94 3.83 -9.35 13.61
C GLY A 94 5.11 -9.61 12.82
N GLU A 95 5.34 -10.85 12.38
CA GLU A 95 6.46 -11.22 11.52
C GLU A 95 6.10 -11.05 10.04
N VAL A 96 7.06 -10.60 9.23
CA VAL A 96 6.88 -10.47 7.77
C VAL A 96 7.96 -11.27 7.07
N GLU A 97 7.51 -12.20 6.25
CA GLU A 97 8.34 -13.02 5.38
C GLU A 97 8.04 -12.69 3.92
N LEU A 98 9.06 -12.20 3.22
CA LEU A 98 8.99 -11.94 1.79
C LEU A 98 10.01 -12.80 1.06
N SER A 99 9.54 -13.63 0.12
CA SER A 99 10.40 -14.46 -0.73
C SER A 99 10.10 -14.27 -2.22
N ASN A 100 11.13 -14.03 -3.02
CA ASN A 100 11.00 -13.83 -4.47
C ASN A 100 10.03 -12.69 -4.85
N VAL A 101 10.14 -11.54 -4.14
CA VAL A 101 9.30 -10.37 -4.37
C VAL A 101 10.08 -9.28 -5.10
N LYS A 102 9.56 -8.75 -6.22
CA LYS A 102 10.29 -7.72 -6.99
C LYS A 102 10.31 -6.36 -6.32
N HIS A 103 9.16 -5.87 -5.85
CA HIS A 103 9.01 -4.54 -5.27
C HIS A 103 8.19 -4.62 -4.00
N ALA A 104 8.82 -4.46 -2.84
CA ALA A 104 8.14 -4.42 -1.55
C ALA A 104 8.46 -3.12 -0.80
N THR A 105 7.42 -2.49 -0.26
CA THR A 105 7.50 -1.29 0.58
C THR A 105 6.77 -1.59 1.88
N ILE A 106 7.45 -1.39 3.02
CA ILE A 106 6.88 -1.63 4.34
C ILE A 106 7.01 -0.34 5.15
N GLU A 107 5.89 0.22 5.58
CA GLU A 107 5.79 1.43 6.39
C GLU A 107 5.03 1.13 7.70
N GLY A 108 5.47 1.74 8.80
CA GLY A 108 4.74 1.63 10.08
C GLY A 108 4.73 0.22 10.72
N MET A 109 5.84 -0.51 10.70
CA MET A 109 5.93 -1.79 11.44
C MET A 109 6.03 -1.56 12.96
N ALA A 110 5.19 -2.24 13.74
CA ALA A 110 5.23 -2.25 15.21
C ALA A 110 5.53 -3.66 15.73
N GLY A 111 6.67 -3.86 16.41
CA GLY A 111 6.90 -5.06 17.24
C GLY A 111 7.38 -6.35 16.54
N GLY A 112 7.80 -6.31 15.27
CA GLY A 112 8.19 -7.49 14.50
C GLY A 112 9.69 -7.62 14.17
N ARG A 113 10.10 -8.81 13.71
CA ARG A 113 11.34 -9.02 12.95
C ARG A 113 10.96 -9.11 11.47
N SER A 114 11.68 -8.38 10.61
CA SER A 114 11.48 -8.47 9.15
C SER A 114 12.54 -9.36 8.54
N PHE A 115 12.11 -10.38 7.80
CA PHE A 115 12.99 -11.25 7.03
C PHE A 115 12.60 -11.18 5.56
N ALA A 116 13.57 -10.84 4.71
CA ALA A 116 13.37 -10.70 3.28
C ALA A 116 14.49 -11.44 2.57
N GLN A 117 14.13 -12.39 1.71
CA GLN A 117 15.07 -13.22 0.95
C GLN A 117 14.72 -13.11 -0.54
N ASP A 118 15.72 -12.85 -1.39
CA ASP A 118 15.50 -12.61 -2.84
C ASP A 118 14.46 -11.52 -3.15
N VAL A 119 14.47 -10.42 -2.38
CA VAL A 119 13.68 -9.23 -2.69
C VAL A 119 14.51 -8.30 -3.58
N ALA A 120 14.10 -8.13 -4.85
CA ALA A 120 14.82 -7.31 -5.83
C ALA A 120 14.69 -5.79 -5.57
N GLY A 121 13.81 -5.40 -4.64
CA GLY A 121 13.56 -4.03 -4.20
C GLY A 121 14.11 -3.78 -2.80
N ALA A 122 14.63 -2.58 -2.58
CA ALA A 122 15.13 -2.17 -1.26
C ALA A 122 14.04 -2.31 -0.20
N VAL A 123 14.19 -3.25 0.73
CA VAL A 123 13.35 -3.35 1.93
C VAL A 123 13.69 -2.17 2.82
N ARG A 124 13.01 -1.05 2.59
CA ARG A 124 13.12 0.16 3.42
C ARG A 124 12.33 -0.08 4.69
N ASN A 125 12.91 -0.80 5.63
CA ASN A 125 12.36 -0.83 6.98
C ASN A 125 12.58 0.57 7.59
N GLY A 126 11.49 1.31 7.81
CA GLY A 126 11.52 2.67 8.40
C GLY A 126 12.10 2.74 9.81
N LEU A 127 12.47 1.60 10.42
CA LEU A 127 13.16 1.58 11.70
C LEU A 127 14.66 1.85 11.54
N ARG A 128 15.03 3.08 11.85
CA ARG A 128 16.39 3.48 12.26
C ARG A 128 16.92 2.55 13.36
N ARG A 129 17.57 1.44 13.01
CA ARG A 129 18.55 0.75 13.86
C ARG A 129 19.61 0.10 12.99
N SER A 130 20.75 0.79 12.93
CA SER A 130 22.06 0.29 12.52
C SER A 130 22.33 -1.08 13.13
N PHE A 131 22.53 -2.12 12.30
CA PHE A 131 23.41 -3.28 12.59
C PHE A 131 23.89 -3.92 11.27
N PRO A 132 25.01 -4.65 11.27
CA PRO A 132 26.00 -4.63 10.21
C PRO A 132 25.81 -5.80 9.26
N PHE A 133 25.64 -5.50 7.98
CA PHE A 133 25.68 -6.51 6.93
C PHE A 133 27.14 -6.92 6.68
N SER A 134 27.46 -8.19 6.92
CA SER A 134 28.67 -8.80 6.39
C SER A 134 28.37 -9.34 5.00
N PHE A 135 28.75 -8.57 3.97
CA PHE A 135 28.62 -8.96 2.57
C PHE A 135 29.83 -9.84 2.17
N GLY A 136 29.57 -11.12 1.92
CA GLY A 136 30.49 -12.02 1.25
C GLY A 136 29.93 -12.43 -0.12
N GLY A 137 30.32 -11.74 -1.19
CA GLY A 137 29.97 -12.14 -2.55
C GLY A 137 30.10 -11.01 -3.58
N ARG A 138 31.03 -11.17 -4.53
CA ARG A 138 31.48 -10.16 -5.50
C ARG A 138 30.51 -9.95 -6.68
N ALA A 139 30.32 -8.66 -7.02
CA ALA A 139 30.17 -8.07 -8.37
C ALA A 139 28.85 -8.35 -9.14
N ARG A 140 28.24 -7.41 -9.88
CA ARG A 140 28.77 -6.32 -10.70
C ARG A 140 27.83 -5.10 -10.75
N ALA A 141 28.43 -3.95 -11.06
CA ALA A 141 27.85 -2.64 -11.23
C ALA A 141 26.78 -2.52 -12.33
N ALA A 142 25.74 -1.71 -12.06
CA ALA A 142 25.18 -0.80 -13.04
C ALA A 142 24.47 0.39 -12.33
N LYS A 143 25.18 1.53 -12.34
CA LYS A 143 24.68 2.89 -12.54
C LYS A 143 23.57 3.43 -11.62
N SER A 144 24.00 4.32 -10.73
CA SER A 144 23.17 5.40 -10.15
C SER A 144 22.53 6.27 -11.25
N PRO A 145 21.51 7.08 -10.89
CA PRO A 145 21.89 8.39 -10.36
C PRO A 145 21.19 8.72 -9.04
N ALA A 146 21.99 9.20 -8.09
CA ALA A 146 21.53 10.10 -7.05
C ALA A 146 21.54 11.52 -7.63
N SER A 147 20.39 12.20 -7.60
CA SER A 147 20.18 13.66 -7.51
C SER A 147 18.65 13.82 -7.52
N ASN A 148 17.96 14.31 -6.49
CA ASN A 148 18.23 15.50 -5.69
C ASN A 148 17.83 15.32 -4.23
N ALA A 149 18.69 15.86 -3.36
CA ALA A 149 18.25 16.47 -2.11
C ALA A 149 17.65 17.85 -2.41
N ALA A 150 16.76 18.29 -1.51
CA ALA A 150 16.19 19.63 -1.39
C ALA A 150 15.15 20.04 -2.45
N THR A 151 13.90 20.21 -2.00
CA THR A 151 13.28 21.55 -1.88
C THR A 151 11.99 21.41 -1.08
N ALA A 152 11.95 22.05 0.09
CA ALA A 152 10.70 22.38 0.76
C ALA A 152 9.91 23.30 -0.18
N ALA A 153 8.68 22.93 -0.53
CA ALA A 153 7.74 23.83 -1.17
C ALA A 153 6.81 24.40 -0.08
N PRO A 154 7.00 25.65 0.37
CA PRO A 154 5.94 26.43 0.99
C PRO A 154 5.10 27.03 -0.15
N GLY A 155 3.78 26.79 -0.17
CA GLY A 155 2.88 27.55 -1.07
C GLY A 155 1.62 26.85 -1.61
N ALA A 156 1.31 25.60 -1.23
CA ALA A 156 0.20 24.85 -1.83
C ALA A 156 -1.17 24.77 -1.09
N PRO A 157 -1.44 25.40 0.09
CA PRO A 157 -2.80 25.36 0.65
C PRO A 157 -3.72 26.47 0.10
N LEU A 158 -3.17 27.62 -0.29
CA LEU A 158 -3.95 28.82 -0.57
C LEU A 158 -4.86 28.70 -1.81
N GLU A 159 -4.38 28.00 -2.84
CA GLU A 159 -5.12 27.85 -4.10
C GLU A 159 -6.25 26.82 -3.98
N ALA A 160 -6.07 25.81 -3.13
CA ALA A 160 -7.13 24.84 -2.80
C ALA A 160 -8.28 25.51 -2.03
N GLU A 161 -7.96 26.42 -1.11
CA GLU A 161 -8.96 27.17 -0.34
C GLU A 161 -9.76 28.13 -1.23
N ARG A 162 -9.09 28.81 -2.18
CA ARG A 162 -9.76 29.65 -3.20
C ARG A 162 -10.74 28.85 -4.06
N LEU A 163 -10.36 27.64 -4.48
CA LEU A 163 -11.22 26.75 -5.28
C LEU A 163 -12.43 26.25 -4.49
N ALA A 164 -12.28 26.00 -3.17
CA ALA A 164 -13.38 25.55 -2.33
C ALA A 164 -14.48 26.63 -2.20
N ILE A 165 -14.10 27.90 -2.06
CA ILE A 165 -15.05 29.02 -1.94
C ILE A 165 -15.83 29.23 -3.24
N LEU A 166 -15.16 29.17 -4.40
CA LEU A 166 -15.84 29.28 -5.71
C LEU A 166 -16.87 28.15 -5.92
N ARG A 167 -16.54 26.93 -5.43
CA ARG A 167 -17.46 25.79 -5.46
C ARG A 167 -18.67 26.01 -4.55
N MET A 168 -18.47 26.59 -3.35
CA MET A 168 -19.56 26.90 -2.43
C MET A 168 -20.50 27.98 -2.98
N LEU A 169 -19.98 28.98 -3.71
CA LEU A 169 -20.79 29.98 -4.40
C LEU A 169 -21.62 29.34 -5.53
N GLN A 170 -21.02 28.44 -6.31
CA GLN A 170 -21.73 27.68 -7.36
C GLN A 170 -22.85 26.79 -6.78
N GLU A 171 -22.62 26.20 -5.62
CA GLU A 171 -23.60 25.41 -4.87
C GLU A 171 -24.64 26.26 -4.13
N LYS A 172 -24.59 27.61 -4.24
CA LYS A 172 -25.44 28.59 -3.53
C LYS A 172 -25.43 28.43 -2.01
N LYS A 173 -24.36 27.84 -1.46
CA LYS A 173 -24.20 27.63 -0.01
C LYS A 173 -23.76 28.91 0.72
N ILE A 174 -23.22 29.87 -0.03
CA ILE A 174 -22.81 31.20 0.44
C ILE A 174 -23.26 32.27 -0.56
N SER A 175 -23.48 33.50 -0.10
CA SER A 175 -23.76 34.65 -0.96
C SER A 175 -22.50 35.11 -1.71
N ALA A 176 -22.67 35.85 -2.81
CA ALA A 176 -21.56 36.44 -3.57
C ALA A 176 -20.69 37.35 -2.67
N GLU A 177 -21.33 38.11 -1.78
CA GLU A 177 -20.65 39.03 -0.85
C GLU A 177 -19.80 38.28 0.20
N GLU A 178 -20.27 37.12 0.67
CA GLU A 178 -19.54 36.28 1.64
C GLU A 178 -18.35 35.57 0.99
N ALA A 179 -18.51 35.13 -0.26
CA ALA A 179 -17.42 34.53 -1.03
C ALA A 179 -16.28 35.52 -1.25
N GLU A 180 -16.59 36.78 -1.56
CA GLU A 180 -15.58 37.83 -1.75
C GLU A 180 -14.80 38.13 -0.46
N GLN A 181 -15.47 38.21 0.70
CA GLN A 181 -14.79 38.42 1.98
C GLN A 181 -13.82 37.29 2.32
N LEU A 182 -14.19 36.03 2.07
CA LEU A 182 -13.33 34.87 2.32
C LEU A 182 -12.15 34.80 1.34
N LEU A 183 -12.37 35.15 0.07
CA LEU A 183 -11.29 35.21 -0.93
C LEU A 183 -10.30 36.34 -0.65
N GLN A 184 -10.77 37.49 -0.16
CA GLN A 184 -9.93 38.62 0.20
C GLN A 184 -9.06 38.30 1.43
N ALA A 185 -9.62 37.63 2.45
CA ALA A 185 -8.88 37.18 3.64
C ALA A 185 -7.75 36.18 3.30
N LEU A 186 -7.94 35.35 2.27
CA LEU A 186 -6.93 34.42 1.73
C LEU A 186 -5.98 35.08 0.71
N GLY A 187 -6.21 36.33 0.32
CA GLY A 187 -5.39 37.07 -0.65
C GLY A 187 -4.32 37.96 -0.01
N GLU A 188 -4.51 38.35 1.25
CA GLU A 188 -3.64 39.29 1.97
C GLU A 188 -2.65 38.59 2.93
N GLY A 189 -2.02 37.50 2.48
CA GLY A 189 -1.01 36.74 3.23
C GLY A 189 0.25 36.45 2.43
#